data_AF-A0A7X3V5W2-F1
#
_entry.id   AF-A0A7X3V5W2-F1
#
_cell.length_a   1.000
_cell.length_b   1.000
_cell.length_c   1.000
_cell.angle_alpha   90.00
_cell.angle_beta   90.00
_cell.angle_gamma   90.00
#
_symmetry.space_group_name_H-M   'P 1'
#
loop_
_entity.id
_entity.type
_entity.pdbx_description
1 polymer ?
#
loop_
_entity_poly.entity_id
_entity_poly.type
_entity_poly.pdbx_seq_one_letter_code
_entity_poly.pdbx_strand_id
1 'polypeptide(L)'
;MDTMTEPLISQDFYDQLVDLVRTFPERAGALIDDAGGAPTRGSRIDRELGELADPEPLKTSLSLGAQALEHAADHLFALSDACVSPVKPFAALTLARGVLESAATALWVFDTDIEGKERVERGMSLRLVGLEDQRRLSRASPAGLDTDEVTRKITSRIEEMMSEADARGVEPHRNRRMKVDGFGSKMPGRLELASRVPGGEFDYRLLSAVAHGHSWSLLGVAFKVSEKQNIAVKSPEPIVLVYVCSRAIEFFARGLWAHVYLHGWKSGPFARLLEETYNSIRLTPEQRFWRSQASAHM
;
A
#
# COMPACT_ATOMS: atom_id res chain seq x y z
N MET A 1 3.29 43.80 8.18
CA MET A 1 3.38 42.37 7.88
C MET A 1 3.01 41.65 9.16
N ASP A 2 1.73 41.32 9.32
CA ASP A 2 1.29 40.45 10.41
C ASP A 2 2.01 39.12 10.27
N THR A 3 2.86 38.81 11.25
CA THR A 3 3.37 37.46 11.45
C THR A 3 2.17 36.56 11.64
N MET A 4 1.76 35.83 10.61
CA MET A 4 0.82 34.73 10.77
C MET A 4 1.46 33.78 11.78
N THR A 5 1.00 33.86 13.03
CA THR A 5 1.32 32.88 14.07
C THR A 5 0.87 31.55 13.52
N GLU A 6 1.83 30.73 13.10
CA GLU A 6 1.56 29.38 12.63
C GLU A 6 0.69 28.67 13.66
N PRO A 7 -0.43 28.05 13.25
CA PRO A 7 -1.29 27.34 14.19
C PRO A 7 -0.46 26.25 14.86
N LEU A 8 -0.20 26.44 16.15
CA LEU A 8 0.55 25.49 16.96
C LEU A 8 -0.23 24.16 16.95
N ILE A 9 0.38 23.10 16.44
CA ILE A 9 -0.17 21.76 16.61
C ILE A 9 -0.13 21.44 18.11
N SER A 10 -1.29 21.25 18.73
CA SER A 10 -1.35 20.88 20.15
C SER A 10 -0.82 19.46 20.35
N GLN A 11 -0.20 19.21 21.52
CA GLN A 11 0.25 17.88 21.89
C GLN A 11 -0.91 16.88 21.90
N ASP A 12 -2.08 17.27 22.44
CA ASP A 12 -3.27 16.42 22.48
C ASP A 12 -3.71 15.96 21.08
N PHE A 13 -3.66 16.84 20.08
CA PHE A 13 -3.99 16.48 18.70
C PHE A 13 -2.97 15.50 18.12
N TYR A 14 -1.69 15.72 18.41
CA TYR A 14 -0.62 14.82 17.99
C TYR A 14 -0.79 13.42 18.59
N ASP A 15 -1.05 13.35 19.89
CA ASP A 15 -1.24 12.08 20.60
C ASP A 15 -2.48 11.34 20.08
N GLN A 16 -3.58 12.06 19.83
CA GLN A 16 -4.79 11.49 19.21
C GLN A 16 -4.49 10.93 17.81
N LEU A 17 -3.70 11.63 17.00
CA LEU A 17 -3.32 11.16 15.67
C LEU A 17 -2.46 9.89 15.73
N VAL A 18 -1.49 9.82 16.64
CA VAL A 18 -0.64 8.63 16.82
C VAL A 18 -1.47 7.44 17.30
N ASP A 19 -2.42 7.66 18.21
CA ASP A 19 -3.37 6.62 18.64
C ASP A 19 -4.25 6.14 17.49
N LEU A 20 -4.71 7.05 16.63
CA LEU A 20 -5.52 6.69 15.47
C LEU A 20 -4.74 5.88 14.43
N VAL A 21 -3.47 6.22 14.17
CA VAL A 21 -2.59 5.43 13.28
C VAL A 21 -2.50 3.97 13.73
N ARG A 22 -2.50 3.74 15.06
CA ARG A 22 -2.44 2.41 15.66
C ARG A 22 -3.79 1.69 15.63
N THR A 23 -4.85 2.36 16.09
CA THR A 23 -6.16 1.73 16.30
C THR A 23 -6.97 1.58 15.01
N PHE A 24 -6.71 2.39 13.98
CA PHE A 24 -7.43 2.30 12.71
C PHE A 24 -7.33 0.93 12.02
N PRO A 25 -6.12 0.36 11.77
CA PRO A 25 -6.01 -0.98 11.20
C PRO A 25 -6.65 -2.07 12.08
N GLU A 26 -6.56 -1.98 13.41
CA GLU A 26 -7.21 -2.95 14.32
C GLU A 26 -8.73 -2.94 14.16
N ARG A 27 -9.33 -1.75 14.16
CA ARG A 27 -10.78 -1.57 13.99
C ARG A 27 -11.24 -2.02 12.60
N ALA A 28 -10.43 -1.78 11.57
CA ALA A 28 -10.70 -2.28 10.23
C ALA A 28 -10.65 -3.81 10.17
N GLY A 29 -9.63 -4.43 10.77
CA GLY A 29 -9.50 -5.88 10.86
C GLY A 29 -10.70 -6.54 11.55
N ALA A 30 -11.15 -5.98 12.67
CA ALA A 30 -12.34 -6.48 13.37
C ALA A 30 -13.62 -6.45 12.49
N LEU A 31 -13.76 -5.45 11.62
CA LEU A 31 -14.88 -5.38 10.67
C LEU A 31 -14.73 -6.39 9.51
N ILE A 32 -13.50 -6.68 9.07
CA ILE A 32 -13.21 -7.71 8.07
C ILE A 32 -13.55 -9.10 8.64
N ASP A 33 -13.17 -9.36 9.90
CA ASP A 33 -13.48 -10.60 10.61
C ASP A 33 -14.99 -10.79 10.77
N ASP A 34 -15.72 -9.74 11.17
CA ASP A 34 -17.20 -9.76 11.27
C ASP A 34 -17.87 -10.00 9.90
N ALA A 35 -17.27 -9.51 8.81
CA ALA A 35 -17.73 -9.79 7.45
C ALA A 35 -17.46 -11.24 7.00
N GLY A 36 -16.63 -12.00 7.73
CA GLY A 36 -16.38 -13.42 7.53
C GLY A 36 -15.44 -13.75 6.36
N GLY A 37 -14.76 -12.76 5.78
CA GLY A 37 -13.77 -12.91 4.70
C GLY A 37 -14.31 -13.37 3.33
N ALA A 38 -15.45 -14.06 3.29
CA ALA A 38 -16.08 -14.52 2.06
C ALA A 38 -16.77 -13.37 1.30
N PRO A 39 -16.77 -13.39 -0.05
CA PRO A 39 -17.54 -12.43 -0.84
C PRO A 39 -19.04 -12.59 -0.58
N THR A 40 -19.78 -11.48 -0.56
CA THR A 40 -21.24 -11.52 -0.45
C THR A 40 -21.84 -12.06 -1.74
N ARG A 41 -22.91 -12.86 -1.66
CA ARG A 41 -23.60 -13.39 -2.84
C ARG A 41 -24.05 -12.25 -3.77
N GLY A 42 -23.79 -12.37 -5.07
CA GLY A 42 -24.07 -11.36 -6.08
C GLY A 42 -23.07 -10.20 -6.12
N SER A 43 -22.09 -10.15 -5.20
CA SER A 43 -20.97 -9.21 -5.30
C SER A 43 -20.20 -9.41 -6.59
N ARG A 44 -19.31 -8.45 -6.90
CA ARG A 44 -18.45 -8.59 -8.08
C ARG A 44 -17.57 -9.83 -8.00
N ILE A 45 -16.90 -10.07 -6.87
CA ILE A 45 -16.06 -11.26 -6.70
C ILE A 45 -16.88 -12.55 -6.78
N ASP A 46 -18.08 -12.60 -6.20
CA ASP A 46 -18.94 -13.78 -6.29
C ASP A 46 -19.26 -14.15 -7.75
N ARG A 47 -19.54 -13.14 -8.58
CA ARG A 47 -19.75 -13.32 -10.02
C ARG A 47 -18.46 -13.74 -10.74
N GLU A 48 -17.36 -13.02 -10.51
CA GLU A 48 -16.06 -13.35 -11.12
C GLU A 48 -15.62 -14.79 -10.78
N LEU A 49 -15.87 -15.26 -9.55
CA LEU A 49 -15.58 -16.64 -9.13
C LEU A 49 -16.49 -17.67 -9.82
N GLY A 50 -17.75 -17.33 -10.10
CA GLY A 50 -18.70 -18.20 -10.79
C GLY A 50 -18.50 -18.28 -12.30
N GLU A 51 -17.87 -17.27 -12.91
CA GLU A 51 -17.62 -17.18 -14.35
C GLU A 51 -16.36 -17.94 -14.80
N LEU A 52 -15.40 -18.16 -13.90
CA LEU A 52 -14.15 -18.85 -14.20
C LEU A 52 -14.30 -20.37 -14.10
N ALA A 53 -13.76 -21.10 -15.08
CA ALA A 53 -13.70 -22.56 -15.05
C ALA A 53 -12.85 -23.10 -13.88
N ASP A 54 -11.81 -22.36 -13.51
CA ASP A 54 -10.95 -22.62 -12.34
C ASP A 54 -10.84 -21.32 -11.52
N PRO A 55 -11.46 -21.25 -10.32
CA PRO A 55 -11.46 -20.05 -9.49
C PRO A 55 -10.17 -19.87 -8.67
N GLU A 56 -9.30 -20.88 -8.56
CA GLU A 56 -8.11 -20.82 -7.69
C GLU A 56 -7.10 -19.70 -8.05
N PRO A 57 -6.83 -19.40 -9.34
CA PRO A 57 -5.99 -18.26 -9.70
C PRO A 57 -6.58 -16.93 -9.23
N LEU A 58 -7.91 -16.76 -9.33
CA LEU A 58 -8.57 -15.54 -8.86
C LEU A 58 -8.49 -15.41 -7.34
N LYS A 59 -8.74 -16.49 -6.59
CA LYS A 59 -8.55 -16.52 -5.13
C LYS A 59 -7.11 -16.19 -4.75
N THR A 60 -6.14 -16.71 -5.49
CA THR A 60 -4.72 -16.40 -5.30
C THR A 60 -4.45 -14.90 -5.51
N SER A 61 -4.95 -14.31 -6.59
CA SER A 61 -4.84 -12.88 -6.84
C SER A 61 -5.45 -12.04 -5.71
N LEU A 62 -6.66 -12.39 -5.26
CA LEU A 62 -7.33 -11.70 -4.16
C LEU A 62 -6.55 -11.82 -2.85
N SER A 63 -5.98 -12.99 -2.57
CA SER A 63 -5.12 -13.21 -1.40
C SER A 63 -3.86 -12.34 -1.45
N LEU A 64 -3.23 -12.17 -2.62
CA LEU A 64 -2.07 -11.26 -2.78
C LEU A 64 -2.46 -9.79 -2.53
N GLY A 65 -3.64 -9.36 -2.97
CA GLY A 65 -4.17 -8.04 -2.65
C GLY A 65 -4.41 -7.86 -1.14
N ALA A 66 -4.96 -8.87 -0.48
CA ALA A 66 -5.20 -8.85 0.96
C ALA A 66 -3.88 -8.83 1.75
N GLN A 67 -2.90 -9.66 1.37
CA GLN A 67 -1.56 -9.65 1.98
C GLN A 67 -0.88 -8.28 1.84
N ALA A 68 -1.03 -7.61 0.69
CA ALA A 68 -0.52 -6.25 0.52
C ALA A 68 -1.22 -5.25 1.46
N LEU A 69 -2.53 -5.42 1.73
CA LEU A 69 -3.24 -4.60 2.70
C LEU A 69 -2.78 -4.89 4.14
N GLU A 70 -2.57 -6.16 4.51
CA GLU A 70 -2.00 -6.55 5.80
C GLU A 70 -0.59 -5.96 6.01
N HIS A 71 0.27 -6.00 4.99
CA HIS A 71 1.57 -5.36 5.04
C HIS A 71 1.46 -3.83 5.26
N ALA A 72 0.45 -3.19 4.69
CA ALA A 72 0.18 -1.78 4.94
C ALA A 72 -0.27 -1.52 6.39
N ALA A 73 -1.07 -2.42 6.98
CA ALA A 73 -1.46 -2.38 8.38
C ALA A 73 -0.25 -2.53 9.32
N ASP A 74 0.63 -3.52 9.08
CA ASP A 74 1.87 -3.71 9.85
C ASP A 74 2.77 -2.46 9.84
N HIS A 75 2.87 -1.81 8.68
CA HIS A 75 3.59 -0.54 8.58
C HIS A 75 2.92 0.61 9.34
N LEU A 76 1.59 0.65 9.43
CA LEU A 76 0.88 1.62 10.28
C LEU A 76 1.15 1.38 11.77
N PHE A 77 1.10 0.12 12.22
CA PHE A 77 1.45 -0.21 13.61
C PHE A 77 2.85 0.28 13.97
N ALA A 78 3.85 -0.11 13.16
CA ALA A 78 5.22 0.34 13.36
C ALA A 78 5.39 1.86 13.22
N LEU A 79 4.59 2.52 12.37
CA LEU A 79 4.61 3.99 12.23
C LEU A 79 4.20 4.67 13.53
N SER A 80 3.19 4.14 14.23
CA SER A 80 2.78 4.69 15.53
C SER A 80 3.93 4.65 16.54
N ASP A 81 4.72 3.57 16.57
CA ASP A 81 5.90 3.41 17.43
C ASP A 81 7.09 4.32 17.02
N ALA A 82 7.17 4.67 15.74
CA ALA A 82 8.18 5.60 15.23
C ALA A 82 7.88 7.07 15.60
N CYS A 83 6.61 7.37 15.85
CA CYS A 83 6.11 8.70 16.21
C CYS A 83 6.15 8.98 17.72
N VAL A 84 6.29 7.97 18.58
CA VAL A 84 6.43 8.19 20.03
C VAL A 84 7.86 8.53 20.44
N SER A 85 8.01 9.27 21.54
CA SER A 85 9.31 9.72 22.05
C SER A 85 10.22 8.55 22.47
N PRO A 86 11.51 8.53 22.07
CA PRO A 86 12.15 9.49 21.17
C PRO A 86 11.69 9.30 19.72
N VAL A 87 11.26 10.39 19.08
CA VAL A 87 10.74 10.38 17.71
C VAL A 87 11.82 9.94 16.71
N LYS A 88 11.42 9.06 15.79
CA LYS A 88 12.26 8.45 14.75
C LYS A 88 11.76 8.91 13.37
N PRO A 89 11.97 10.18 12.98
CA PRO A 89 11.34 10.75 11.78
C PRO A 89 11.68 9.98 10.50
N PHE A 90 12.93 9.56 10.31
CA PHE A 90 13.32 8.74 9.15
C PHE A 90 12.59 7.39 9.10
N ALA A 91 12.44 6.75 10.26
CA ALA A 91 11.68 5.51 10.35
C ALA A 91 10.20 5.78 10.02
N ALA A 92 9.61 6.84 10.57
CA ALA A 92 8.21 7.22 10.29
C ALA A 92 7.97 7.45 8.78
N LEU A 93 8.82 8.24 8.11
CA LEU A 93 8.73 8.49 6.67
C LEU A 93 8.94 7.21 5.85
N THR A 94 9.88 6.37 6.24
CA THR A 94 10.14 5.09 5.56
C THR A 94 8.96 4.13 5.72
N LEU A 95 8.35 4.08 6.89
CA LEU A 95 7.18 3.24 7.17
C LEU A 95 5.96 3.74 6.39
N ALA A 96 5.72 5.06 6.35
CA ALA A 96 4.65 5.62 5.52
C ALA A 96 4.84 5.34 4.02
N ARG A 97 6.08 5.27 3.53
CA ARG A 97 6.38 4.78 2.18
C ARG A 97 5.91 3.34 2.00
N GLY A 98 6.19 2.48 2.99
CA GLY A 98 5.73 1.10 3.04
C GLY A 98 4.20 1.01 2.98
N VAL A 99 3.49 1.83 3.75
CA VAL A 99 2.02 1.93 3.69
C VAL A 99 1.55 2.32 2.28
N LEU A 100 2.15 3.36 1.69
CA LEU A 100 1.80 3.82 0.34
C LEU A 100 2.00 2.72 -0.72
N GLU A 101 3.19 2.11 -0.77
CA GLU A 101 3.52 1.11 -1.78
C GLU A 101 2.62 -0.13 -1.66
N SER A 102 2.39 -0.59 -0.42
CA SER A 102 1.57 -1.76 -0.13
C SER A 102 0.08 -1.50 -0.41
N ALA A 103 -0.46 -0.36 0.03
CA ALA A 103 -1.84 0.02 -0.25
C ALA A 103 -2.08 0.29 -1.75
N ALA A 104 -1.13 0.89 -2.47
CA ALA A 104 -1.22 1.10 -3.90
C ALA A 104 -1.19 -0.24 -4.68
N THR A 105 -0.40 -1.22 -4.22
CA THR A 105 -0.46 -2.59 -4.74
C THR A 105 -1.84 -3.23 -4.49
N ALA A 106 -2.38 -3.13 -3.27
CA ALA A 106 -3.71 -3.64 -2.95
C ALA A 106 -4.79 -3.00 -3.83
N LEU A 107 -4.77 -1.67 -4.00
CA LEU A 107 -5.66 -0.93 -4.90
C LEU A 107 -5.59 -1.40 -6.35
N TRP A 108 -4.39 -1.69 -6.85
CA TRP A 108 -4.22 -2.20 -8.20
C TRP A 108 -4.78 -3.61 -8.37
N VAL A 109 -4.68 -4.47 -7.35
CA VAL A 109 -5.31 -5.80 -7.38
C VAL A 109 -6.82 -5.71 -7.23
N PHE A 110 -7.31 -4.82 -6.36
CA PHE A 110 -8.74 -4.66 -6.05
C PHE A 110 -9.46 -3.63 -6.92
N ASP A 111 -8.84 -3.25 -8.03
CA ASP A 111 -9.40 -2.31 -9.00
C ASP A 111 -10.82 -2.75 -9.38
N THR A 112 -11.78 -1.85 -9.15
CA THR A 112 -13.19 -2.13 -9.36
C THR A 112 -13.60 -1.93 -10.80
N ASP A 113 -12.70 -1.53 -11.68
CA ASP A 113 -13.02 -1.30 -13.10
C ASP A 113 -12.57 -2.48 -13.97
N ILE A 114 -11.87 -3.47 -13.40
CA ILE A 114 -11.34 -4.65 -14.12
C ILE A 114 -12.12 -5.93 -13.83
N GLU A 115 -12.15 -6.84 -14.79
CA GLU A 115 -12.83 -8.14 -14.66
C GLU A 115 -11.93 -9.22 -14.05
N GLY A 116 -12.52 -10.39 -13.75
CA GLY A 116 -11.82 -11.52 -13.13
C GLY A 116 -10.59 -11.98 -13.90
N LYS A 117 -10.64 -12.02 -15.25
CA LYS A 117 -9.48 -12.39 -16.09
C LYS A 117 -8.30 -11.44 -15.88
N GLU A 118 -8.52 -10.13 -15.98
CA GLU A 118 -7.46 -9.15 -15.77
C GLU A 118 -6.94 -9.21 -14.31
N ARG A 119 -7.80 -9.50 -13.34
CA ARG A 119 -7.38 -9.68 -11.95
C ARG A 119 -6.45 -10.89 -11.76
N VAL A 120 -6.72 -11.99 -12.46
CA VAL A 120 -5.80 -13.16 -12.53
C VAL A 120 -4.47 -12.74 -13.14
N GLU A 121 -4.48 -12.04 -14.27
CA GLU A 121 -3.29 -11.51 -14.94
C GLU A 121 -2.44 -10.62 -14.03
N ARG A 122 -3.07 -9.69 -13.29
CA ARG A 122 -2.39 -8.83 -12.31
C ARG A 122 -1.76 -9.65 -11.17
N GLY A 123 -2.45 -10.65 -10.64
CA GLY A 123 -1.91 -11.52 -9.59
C GLY A 123 -0.76 -12.41 -10.06
N MET A 124 -0.84 -12.97 -11.27
CA MET A 124 0.29 -13.68 -11.89
C MET A 124 1.49 -12.75 -12.09
N SER A 125 1.24 -11.49 -12.48
CA SER A 125 2.29 -10.49 -12.65
C SER A 125 3.00 -10.15 -11.32
N LEU A 126 2.25 -10.06 -10.21
CA LEU A 126 2.82 -9.90 -8.87
C LEU A 126 3.70 -11.09 -8.48
N ARG A 127 3.21 -12.31 -8.70
CA ARG A 127 3.96 -13.54 -8.43
C ARG A 127 5.26 -13.58 -9.22
N LEU A 128 5.21 -13.21 -10.50
CA LEU A 128 6.40 -13.13 -11.36
C LEU A 128 7.44 -12.18 -10.79
N VAL A 129 7.04 -10.95 -10.44
CA VAL A 129 7.97 -9.97 -9.85
C VAL A 129 8.57 -10.48 -8.54
N GLY A 130 7.77 -11.11 -7.67
CA GLY A 130 8.26 -11.74 -6.45
C GLY A 130 9.29 -12.84 -6.70
N LEU A 131 9.06 -13.72 -7.68
CA LEU A 131 10.03 -14.76 -8.08
C LEU A 131 11.29 -14.16 -8.70
N GLU A 132 11.15 -13.10 -9.50
CA GLU A 132 12.30 -12.39 -10.07
C GLU A 132 13.19 -11.76 -8.98
N ASP A 133 12.59 -11.15 -7.98
CA ASP A 133 13.30 -10.53 -6.86
C ASP A 133 13.96 -11.58 -5.97
N GLN A 134 13.28 -12.71 -5.68
CA GLN A 134 13.90 -13.86 -5.02
C GLN A 134 15.12 -14.37 -5.78
N ARG A 135 15.04 -14.46 -7.12
CA ARG A 135 16.16 -14.87 -7.98
C ARG A 135 17.31 -13.86 -7.97
N ARG A 136 17.02 -12.55 -7.86
CA ARG A 136 18.05 -11.51 -7.73
C ARG A 136 18.75 -11.62 -6.38
N LEU A 137 17.98 -11.81 -5.31
CA LEU A 137 18.50 -11.99 -3.96
C LEU A 137 19.38 -13.24 -3.83
N SER A 138 18.95 -14.38 -4.41
CA SER A 138 19.75 -15.61 -4.40
C SER A 138 21.10 -15.44 -5.08
N ARG A 139 21.16 -14.65 -6.18
CA ARG A 139 22.39 -14.35 -6.90
C ARG A 139 23.30 -13.34 -6.19
N ALA A 140 22.75 -12.47 -5.35
CA ALA A 140 23.50 -11.50 -4.57
C ALA A 140 24.04 -12.07 -3.25
N SER A 141 23.62 -13.29 -2.87
CA SER A 141 24.00 -13.91 -1.62
C SER A 141 25.49 -14.28 -1.59
N PRO A 142 26.20 -14.12 -0.45
CA PRO A 142 27.61 -14.47 -0.34
C PRO A 142 27.88 -15.96 -0.65
N ALA A 143 29.09 -16.27 -1.11
CA ALA A 143 29.53 -17.64 -1.37
C ALA A 143 29.43 -18.49 -0.09
N GLY A 144 28.74 -19.63 -0.16
CA GLY A 144 28.55 -20.57 0.96
C GLY A 144 27.09 -20.95 1.26
N LEU A 145 26.12 -20.23 0.69
CA LEU A 145 24.75 -20.72 0.53
C LEU A 145 24.67 -21.51 -0.78
N ASP A 146 23.82 -22.54 -0.85
CA ASP A 146 23.56 -23.28 -2.09
C ASP A 146 22.74 -22.42 -3.09
N THR A 147 23.41 -21.39 -3.59
CA THR A 147 22.84 -20.36 -4.46
C THR A 147 22.38 -20.96 -5.79
N ASP A 148 23.04 -22.02 -6.27
CA ASP A 148 22.70 -22.68 -7.52
C ASP A 148 21.46 -23.56 -7.39
N GLU A 149 21.30 -24.32 -6.31
CA GLU A 149 20.05 -25.07 -6.07
C GLU A 149 18.86 -24.13 -5.88
N VAL A 150 19.00 -23.09 -5.05
CA VAL A 150 17.92 -22.11 -4.81
C VAL A 150 17.54 -21.40 -6.12
N THR A 151 18.53 -20.97 -6.91
CA THR A 151 18.27 -20.31 -8.20
C THR A 151 17.59 -21.24 -9.20
N ARG A 152 17.95 -22.53 -9.24
CA ARG A 152 17.27 -23.55 -10.07
C ARG A 152 15.82 -23.75 -9.63
N LYS A 153 15.55 -23.88 -8.33
CA LYS A 153 14.19 -23.99 -7.78
C LYS A 153 13.32 -22.78 -8.15
N ILE A 154 13.84 -21.56 -8.03
CA ILE A 154 13.10 -20.36 -8.42
C ILE A 154 12.84 -20.33 -9.93
N THR A 155 13.81 -20.76 -10.74
CA THR A 155 13.65 -20.82 -12.20
C THR A 155 12.57 -21.83 -12.60
N SER A 156 12.56 -23.03 -11.99
CA SER A 156 11.49 -24.03 -12.17
C SER A 156 10.11 -23.44 -11.87
N ARG A 157 9.96 -22.71 -10.75
CA ARG A 157 8.69 -22.07 -10.37
C ARG A 157 8.23 -21.01 -11.37
N ILE A 158 9.16 -20.28 -11.99
CA ILE A 158 8.82 -19.34 -13.07
C ILE A 158 8.32 -20.11 -14.29
N GLU A 159 8.99 -21.18 -14.69
CA GLU A 159 8.59 -22.03 -15.82
C GLU A 159 7.22 -22.69 -15.59
N GLU A 160 6.97 -23.22 -14.38
CA GLU A 160 5.68 -23.76 -13.96
C GLU A 160 4.56 -22.72 -14.08
N MET A 161 4.79 -21.49 -13.61
CA MET A 161 3.83 -20.40 -13.72
C MET A 161 3.60 -19.97 -15.17
N MET A 162 4.62 -20.01 -16.04
CA MET A 162 4.45 -19.74 -17.47
C MET A 162 3.59 -20.82 -18.15
N SER A 163 3.78 -22.08 -17.78
CA SER A 163 2.94 -23.20 -18.22
C SER A 163 1.50 -23.06 -17.69
N GLU A 164 1.35 -22.64 -16.43
CA GLU A 164 0.05 -22.36 -15.79
C GLU A 164 -0.73 -21.27 -16.56
N ALA A 165 -0.04 -20.21 -16.98
CA ALA A 165 -0.61 -19.11 -17.76
C ALA A 165 -1.01 -19.56 -19.17
N ASP A 166 -0.15 -20.30 -19.88
CA ASP A 166 -0.42 -20.82 -21.22
C ASP A 166 -1.65 -21.75 -21.22
N ALA A 167 -1.72 -22.67 -20.26
CA ALA A 167 -2.85 -23.58 -20.09
C ALA A 167 -4.19 -22.86 -19.82
N ARG A 168 -4.13 -21.61 -19.36
CA ARG A 168 -5.30 -20.75 -19.07
C ARG A 168 -5.56 -19.70 -20.14
N GLY A 169 -4.79 -19.69 -21.23
CA GLY A 169 -4.90 -18.66 -22.27
C GLY A 169 -4.56 -17.25 -21.77
N VAL A 170 -3.71 -17.17 -20.74
CA VAL A 170 -3.20 -15.90 -20.22
C VAL A 170 -1.91 -15.55 -20.95
N GLU A 171 -1.97 -14.49 -21.75
CA GLU A 171 -0.84 -14.10 -22.60
C GLU A 171 0.28 -13.45 -21.79
N PRO A 172 1.54 -13.92 -21.90
CA PRO A 172 2.66 -13.28 -21.24
C PRO A 172 3.02 -11.96 -21.94
N HIS A 173 3.07 -10.88 -21.18
CA HIS A 173 3.59 -9.61 -21.67
C HIS A 173 5.13 -9.67 -21.73
N ARG A 174 5.70 -9.31 -22.88
CA ARG A 174 7.15 -9.30 -23.12
C ARG A 174 7.65 -7.89 -23.39
N ASN A 175 8.77 -7.53 -22.77
CA ASN A 175 9.42 -6.26 -23.04
C ASN A 175 10.22 -6.27 -24.36
N ARG A 176 10.85 -5.14 -24.69
CA ARG A 176 11.69 -4.96 -25.89
C ARG A 176 12.87 -5.95 -26.01
N ARG A 177 13.23 -6.65 -24.93
CA ARG A 177 14.28 -7.70 -24.91
C ARG A 177 13.68 -9.11 -24.96
N MET A 178 12.40 -9.25 -25.32
CA MET A 178 11.65 -10.51 -25.36
C MET A 178 11.51 -11.24 -24.01
N LYS A 179 11.89 -10.58 -22.91
CA LYS A 179 11.76 -11.12 -21.55
C LYS A 179 10.34 -10.85 -21.03
N VAL A 180 9.73 -11.86 -20.43
CA VAL A 180 8.43 -11.74 -19.76
C VAL A 180 8.56 -10.84 -18.53
N ASP A 181 7.71 -9.83 -18.43
CA ASP A 181 7.67 -8.86 -17.32
C ASP A 181 6.23 -8.55 -16.84
N GLY A 182 5.28 -9.40 -17.23
CA GLY A 182 3.89 -9.38 -16.77
C GLY A 182 3.03 -10.38 -17.55
N PHE A 183 1.74 -10.38 -17.25
CA PHE A 183 0.71 -11.16 -17.92
C PHE A 183 -0.45 -10.24 -18.27
N GLY A 184 -0.96 -10.33 -19.50
CA GLY A 184 -1.90 -9.37 -20.11
C GLY A 184 -1.26 -8.00 -20.37
N SER A 185 -0.70 -7.39 -19.33
CA SER A 185 0.02 -6.13 -19.35
C SER A 185 1.29 -6.20 -18.48
N LYS A 186 2.19 -5.23 -18.66
CA LYS A 186 3.35 -5.05 -17.79
C LYS A 186 2.88 -4.70 -16.37
N MET A 187 3.48 -5.30 -15.34
CA MET A 187 3.29 -4.83 -13.97
C MET A 187 3.75 -3.37 -13.83
N PRO A 188 2.88 -2.44 -13.37
CA PRO A 188 3.29 -1.06 -13.17
C PRO A 188 4.43 -0.94 -12.15
N GLY A 189 5.32 0.02 -12.38
CA GLY A 189 6.37 0.34 -11.41
C GLY A 189 5.79 0.91 -10.10
N ARG A 190 6.56 0.89 -9.01
CA ARG A 190 6.12 1.42 -7.70
C ARG A 190 5.62 2.87 -7.77
N LEU A 191 6.33 3.73 -8.50
CA LEU A 191 5.90 5.10 -8.77
C LEU A 191 4.58 5.16 -9.54
N GLU A 192 4.42 4.35 -10.59
CA GLU A 192 3.19 4.29 -11.39
C GLU A 192 2.00 3.81 -10.56
N LEU A 193 2.20 2.84 -9.66
CA LEU A 193 1.20 2.41 -8.69
C LEU A 193 0.84 3.54 -7.72
N ALA A 194 1.84 4.21 -7.14
CA ALA A 194 1.62 5.32 -6.22
C ALA A 194 0.89 6.50 -6.87
N SER A 195 1.17 6.80 -8.14
CA SER A 195 0.48 7.87 -8.90
C SER A 195 -1.02 7.62 -9.09
N ARG A 196 -1.51 6.38 -8.90
CA ARG A 196 -2.96 6.09 -8.90
C ARG A 196 -3.67 6.57 -7.64
N VAL A 197 -2.92 6.82 -6.57
CA VAL A 197 -3.44 7.42 -5.35
C VAL A 197 -3.38 8.95 -5.51
N PRO A 198 -4.46 9.71 -5.23
CA PRO A 198 -4.43 11.16 -5.30
C PRO A 198 -3.30 11.77 -4.46
N GLY A 199 -2.39 12.51 -5.11
CA GLY A 199 -1.18 13.07 -4.50
C GLY A 199 -0.03 12.06 -4.25
N GLY A 200 -0.26 10.78 -4.51
CA GLY A 200 0.68 9.69 -4.21
C GLY A 200 2.00 9.74 -4.97
N GLU A 201 2.05 10.38 -6.14
CA GLU A 201 3.33 10.62 -6.85
C GLU A 201 4.28 11.50 -6.02
N PHE A 202 3.76 12.64 -5.55
CA PHE A 202 4.54 13.58 -4.73
C PHE A 202 5.03 12.89 -3.46
N ASP A 203 4.11 12.20 -2.76
CA ASP A 203 4.42 11.44 -1.56
C ASP A 203 5.47 10.37 -1.80
N TYR A 204 5.32 9.57 -2.86
CA TYR A 204 6.27 8.54 -3.20
C TYR A 204 7.67 9.12 -3.41
N ARG A 205 7.79 10.21 -4.17
CA ARG A 205 9.09 10.85 -4.44
C ARG A 205 9.72 11.40 -3.15
N LEU A 206 8.95 12.08 -2.32
CA LEU A 206 9.42 12.62 -1.03
C LEU A 206 9.88 11.49 -0.09
N LEU A 207 9.02 10.50 0.13
CA LEU A 207 9.28 9.40 1.07
C LEU A 207 10.42 8.49 0.56
N SER A 208 10.50 8.28 -0.75
CA SER A 208 11.62 7.56 -1.38
C SER A 208 12.94 8.33 -1.22
N ALA A 209 12.92 9.66 -1.39
CA ALA A 209 14.11 10.47 -1.21
C ALA A 209 14.68 10.35 0.22
N VAL A 210 13.80 10.35 1.23
CA VAL A 210 14.18 10.15 2.62
C VAL A 210 14.74 8.74 2.86
N ALA A 211 14.06 7.70 2.37
CA ALA A 211 14.49 6.31 2.53
C ALA A 211 15.88 6.04 1.91
N HIS A 212 16.24 6.76 0.85
CA HIS A 212 17.56 6.68 0.20
C HIS A 212 18.58 7.69 0.74
N GLY A 213 18.24 8.46 1.78
CA GLY A 213 19.17 9.39 2.44
C GLY A 213 19.58 10.59 1.61
N HIS A 214 18.74 11.04 0.66
CA HIS A 214 19.06 12.21 -0.15
C HIS A 214 19.07 13.48 0.72
N SER A 215 20.21 14.16 0.80
CA SER A 215 20.46 15.29 1.72
C SER A 215 19.38 16.39 1.68
N TRP A 216 18.90 16.76 0.49
CA TRP A 216 17.86 17.78 0.31
C TRP A 216 16.55 17.40 1.02
N SER A 217 16.21 16.11 1.08
CA SER A 217 14.99 15.63 1.73
C SER A 217 15.14 15.54 3.25
N LEU A 218 16.38 15.41 3.75
CA LEU A 218 16.63 15.31 5.19
C LEU A 218 16.58 16.68 5.89
N LEU A 219 17.12 17.71 5.23
CA LEU A 219 17.32 19.06 5.80
C LEU A 219 16.04 19.87 6.01
N GLY A 220 14.90 19.46 5.46
CA GLY A 220 13.59 20.11 5.68
C GLY A 220 12.58 19.26 6.44
N VAL A 221 12.92 18.01 6.73
CA VAL A 221 11.94 17.03 7.25
C VAL A 221 12.33 16.52 8.64
N ALA A 222 13.63 16.36 8.89
CA ALA A 222 14.12 15.78 10.14
C ALA A 222 15.23 16.58 10.82
N PHE A 223 15.84 17.52 10.10
CA PHE A 223 16.90 18.37 10.62
C PHE A 223 16.51 19.85 10.48
N LYS A 224 17.05 20.67 11.39
CA LYS A 224 17.14 22.12 11.23
C LYS A 224 18.59 22.54 11.24
N VAL A 225 18.93 23.56 10.46
CA VAL A 225 20.27 24.16 10.52
C VAL A 225 20.33 25.04 11.77
N SER A 226 21.22 24.70 12.69
CA SER A 226 21.48 25.55 13.86
C SER A 226 22.27 26.78 13.43
N GLU A 227 21.66 27.96 13.51
CA GLU A 227 22.31 29.25 13.18
C GLU A 227 23.62 29.47 13.96
N LYS A 228 23.70 28.93 15.17
CA LYS A 228 24.86 29.12 16.06
C LYS A 228 26.07 28.25 15.68
N GLN A 229 25.82 27.10 15.05
CA GLN A 229 26.85 26.07 14.86
C GLN A 229 27.06 25.71 13.39
N ASN A 230 26.19 26.15 12.47
CA ASN A 230 26.18 25.72 11.07
C ASN A 230 26.18 24.18 10.91
N ILE A 231 25.60 23.47 11.87
CA ILE A 231 25.41 22.02 11.83
C ILE A 231 23.92 21.68 11.79
N ALA A 232 23.60 20.58 11.11
CA ALA A 232 22.25 20.02 11.10
C ALA A 232 21.96 19.34 12.45
N VAL A 233 20.94 19.83 13.16
CA VAL A 233 20.47 19.26 14.43
C VAL A 233 19.14 18.56 14.18
N LYS A 234 19.02 17.31 14.66
CA LYS A 234 17.80 16.52 14.49
C LYS A 234 16.65 17.23 15.23
N SER A 235 15.67 17.71 14.48
CA SER A 235 14.55 18.51 14.97
C SER A 235 13.36 18.27 14.04
N PRO A 236 12.69 17.10 14.15
CA PRO A 236 11.53 16.83 13.33
C PRO A 236 10.42 17.82 13.66
N GLU A 237 9.91 18.49 12.64
CA GLU A 237 8.80 19.41 12.85
C GLU A 237 7.51 18.61 13.08
N PRO A 238 6.69 18.94 14.10
CA PRO A 238 5.44 18.23 14.36
C PRO A 238 4.52 18.15 13.14
N ILE A 239 4.49 19.21 12.30
CA ILE A 239 3.68 19.26 11.08
C ILE A 239 4.04 18.17 10.07
N VAL A 240 5.32 17.82 9.97
CA VAL A 240 5.78 16.73 9.09
C VAL A 240 5.22 15.40 9.57
N LEU A 241 5.25 15.14 10.88
CA LEU A 241 4.74 13.89 11.44
C LEU A 241 3.21 13.82 11.30
N VAL A 242 2.52 14.95 11.53
CA VAL A 242 1.08 15.06 11.29
C VAL A 242 0.74 14.74 9.83
N TYR A 243 1.48 15.34 8.90
CA TYR A 243 1.34 15.06 7.47
C TYR A 243 1.51 13.57 7.16
N VAL A 244 2.63 12.98 7.58
CA VAL A 244 2.99 11.59 7.29
C VAL A 244 1.96 10.60 7.85
N CYS A 245 1.53 10.78 9.11
CA CYS A 245 0.50 9.95 9.72
C CYS A 245 -0.85 10.07 8.99
N SER A 246 -1.25 11.29 8.64
CA SER A 246 -2.52 11.55 7.94
C SER A 246 -2.53 10.92 6.54
N ARG A 247 -1.42 11.05 5.80
CA ARG A 247 -1.26 10.44 4.47
C ARG A 247 -1.23 8.90 4.56
N ALA A 248 -0.52 8.33 5.53
CA ALA A 248 -0.50 6.88 5.73
C ALA A 248 -1.91 6.31 6.01
N ILE A 249 -2.70 6.97 6.87
CA ILE A 249 -4.11 6.62 7.11
C ILE A 249 -4.90 6.67 5.80
N GLU A 250 -4.76 7.73 5.00
CA GLU A 250 -5.48 7.86 3.72
C GLU A 250 -5.10 6.76 2.72
N PHE A 251 -3.81 6.40 2.62
CA PHE A 251 -3.36 5.33 1.73
C PHE A 251 -4.00 4.00 2.09
N PHE A 252 -3.92 3.61 3.36
CA PHE A 252 -4.54 2.38 3.85
C PHE A 252 -6.06 2.38 3.67
N ALA A 253 -6.73 3.48 4.00
CA ALA A 253 -8.18 3.64 3.86
C ALA A 253 -8.67 3.36 2.43
N ARG A 254 -7.92 3.81 1.41
CA ARG A 254 -8.27 3.57 0.00
C ARG A 254 -8.16 2.10 -0.37
N GLY A 255 -7.07 1.43 0.02
CA GLY A 255 -6.90 0.00 -0.20
C GLY A 255 -7.99 -0.83 0.48
N LEU A 256 -8.28 -0.50 1.75
CA LEU A 256 -9.35 -1.11 2.53
C LEU A 256 -10.72 -0.94 1.85
N TRP A 257 -11.06 0.27 1.42
CA TRP A 257 -12.37 0.52 0.82
C TRP A 257 -12.56 -0.23 -0.52
N ALA A 258 -11.52 -0.28 -1.37
CA ALA A 258 -11.57 -1.07 -2.59
C ALA A 258 -11.80 -2.56 -2.28
N HIS A 259 -11.14 -3.09 -1.24
CA HIS A 259 -11.31 -4.46 -0.79
C HIS A 259 -12.75 -4.74 -0.35
N VAL A 260 -13.31 -3.90 0.53
CA VAL A 260 -14.69 -3.98 1.04
C VAL A 260 -15.70 -3.93 -0.10
N TYR A 261 -15.56 -2.96 -0.98
CA TYR A 261 -16.50 -2.73 -2.08
C TYR A 261 -16.48 -3.89 -3.08
N LEU A 262 -15.29 -4.39 -3.42
CA LEU A 262 -15.14 -5.49 -4.36
C LEU A 262 -15.74 -6.81 -3.84
N HIS A 263 -15.64 -7.07 -2.53
CA HIS A 263 -16.27 -8.23 -1.87
C HIS A 263 -17.77 -8.06 -1.63
N GLY A 264 -18.31 -6.85 -1.85
CA GLY A 264 -19.72 -6.53 -1.61
C GLY A 264 -20.13 -6.63 -0.14
N TRP A 265 -19.18 -6.47 0.79
CA TRP A 265 -19.50 -6.43 2.22
C TRP A 265 -20.37 -5.23 2.56
N LYS A 266 -21.05 -5.30 3.71
CA LYS A 266 -21.86 -4.18 4.20
C LYS A 266 -20.95 -2.96 4.40
N SER A 267 -21.08 -1.97 3.52
CA SER A 267 -20.21 -0.81 3.49
C SER A 267 -20.48 0.20 4.63
N GLY A 268 -21.68 0.16 5.24
CA GLY A 268 -22.08 1.10 6.29
C GLY A 268 -21.14 1.15 7.50
N PRO A 269 -20.81 0.03 8.16
CA PRO A 269 -19.80 -0.01 9.22
C PRO A 269 -18.44 0.57 8.83
N PHE A 270 -17.91 0.20 7.65
CA PHE A 270 -16.64 0.72 7.15
C PHE A 270 -16.70 2.22 6.86
N ALA A 271 -17.78 2.71 6.26
CA ALA A 271 -17.99 4.13 6.00
C ALA A 271 -18.02 4.93 7.32
N ARG A 272 -18.69 4.43 8.37
CA ARG A 272 -18.68 5.07 9.70
C ARG A 272 -17.28 5.13 10.30
N LEU A 273 -16.52 4.03 10.22
CA LEU A 273 -15.13 4.01 10.66
C LEU A 273 -14.30 5.08 9.93
N LEU A 274 -14.42 5.16 8.60
CA LEU A 274 -13.72 6.17 7.80
C LEU A 274 -14.14 7.60 8.14
N GLU A 275 -15.43 7.84 8.37
CA GLU A 275 -15.95 9.15 8.80
C GLU A 275 -15.36 9.60 10.14
N GLU A 276 -15.38 8.72 11.15
CA GLU A 276 -14.83 8.98 12.47
C GLU A 276 -13.32 9.25 12.43
N THR A 277 -12.58 8.41 11.70
CA THR A 277 -11.14 8.57 11.47
C THR A 277 -10.85 9.92 10.81
N TYR A 278 -11.50 10.25 9.69
CA TYR A 278 -11.21 11.47 8.93
C TYR A 278 -11.67 12.75 9.66
N ASN A 279 -12.73 12.67 10.45
CA ASN A 279 -13.14 13.77 11.34
C ASN A 279 -12.06 14.05 12.39
N SER A 280 -11.48 13.00 12.97
CA SER A 280 -10.45 13.12 14.01
C SER A 280 -9.18 13.81 13.49
N ILE A 281 -8.82 13.57 12.22
CA ILE A 281 -7.64 14.18 11.57
C ILE A 281 -7.98 15.39 10.69
N ARG A 282 -9.22 15.89 10.79
CA ARG A 282 -9.71 17.13 10.14
C ARG A 282 -9.51 17.17 8.62
N LEU A 283 -9.65 16.02 7.94
CA LEU A 283 -9.57 15.96 6.48
C LEU A 283 -10.80 16.59 5.81
N THR A 284 -10.57 17.17 4.62
CA THR A 284 -11.58 17.92 3.88
C THR A 284 -12.63 17.00 3.24
N PRO A 285 -13.82 17.52 2.87
CA PRO A 285 -14.85 16.73 2.19
C PRO A 285 -14.35 16.06 0.90
N GLU A 286 -13.47 16.70 0.14
CA GLU A 286 -12.94 16.20 -1.14
C GLU A 286 -12.07 14.95 -0.95
N GLN A 287 -11.51 14.77 0.25
CA GLN A 287 -10.69 13.61 0.59
C GLN A 287 -11.54 12.38 0.94
N ARG A 288 -12.85 12.53 1.13
CA ARG A 288 -13.78 11.45 1.55
C ARG A 288 -14.28 10.65 0.35
N PHE A 289 -13.35 9.97 -0.30
CA PHE A 289 -13.54 9.25 -1.56
C PHE A 289 -14.62 8.13 -1.50
N TRP A 290 -14.95 7.61 -0.32
CA TRP A 290 -16.01 6.59 -0.18
C TRP A 290 -17.43 7.18 -0.35
N ARG A 291 -17.63 8.48 -0.10
CA ARG A 291 -18.96 9.11 -0.17
C ARG A 291 -19.53 9.11 -1.59
N SER A 292 -18.68 9.25 -2.61
CA SER A 292 -19.11 9.19 -4.01
C SER A 292 -19.52 7.79 -4.44
N GLN A 293 -18.93 6.75 -3.83
CA GLN A 293 -19.20 5.35 -4.19
C GLN A 293 -20.34 4.73 -3.37
N ALA A 294 -20.53 5.15 -2.12
CA ALA A 294 -21.62 4.65 -1.27
C ALA A 294 -23.00 5.04 -1.81
N SER A 295 -23.11 6.18 -2.48
CA SER A 295 -24.36 6.68 -3.06
C SER A 295 -24.84 5.88 -4.28
N ALA A 296 -23.99 5.04 -4.88
CA ALA A 296 -24.34 4.27 -6.08
C ALA A 296 -25.08 2.95 -5.79
N HIS A 297 -25.19 2.54 -4.52
CA HIS A 297 -25.70 1.22 -4.11
C HIS A 297 -26.73 1.25 -2.99
N MET A 298 -27.22 2.44 -2.61
CA MET A 298 -28.47 2.58 -1.84
C MET A 298 -29.65 2.65 -2.80
#